data_AF-A0A9Q0R7W5-F1
#
_entry.id   AF-A0A9Q0R7W5-F1
#
_cell.length_a   1.000
_cell.length_b   1.000
_cell.length_c   1.000
_cell.angle_alpha   90.00
_cell.angle_beta   90.00
_cell.angle_gamma   90.00
#
_symmetry.space_group_name_H-M   'P 1'
#
loop_
_entity.id
_entity.type
_entity.pdbx_description
1 polymer ?
#
loop_
_entity_poly.entity_id
_entity_poly.type
_entity_poly.pdbx_seq_one_letter_code
_entity_poly.pdbx_strand_id
1 'polypeptide(L)'
;MAPFIDFIRTPTLFHYSLIFFLLHTHFIIHEKFKENQALKSKIENTNKENQRYISEIENKNKENQDLQSKIKEKTKENQRYISEIKEKDKENQDLQSKIKEKTKENQKCISEIEEKTKENQKCISEIENKNKENQDLQSKIKEKDKNNQYLKKENENKDKENQALKSKIENTNKENQNLQLEIKEKEKEIEKMQPVFDKYKEEYLKYLEFKKNFPQFADSKIITNEEYAKKLQEWINDNDFSKMKLGYSAKIDGLDSKIWHSICDNKTALVIIKTKDNFIFGGFTQVGWTKDKSKWRKEDRNDGEGYIIDSNAFIFSLRNDKGDRKPEKFPIQTRRRKICN
;
A
#
# COMPACT_ATOMS: atom_id res chain seq x y z
N MET A 1 70.91 109.02 177.75
CA MET A 1 70.25 110.11 178.51
C MET A 1 68.74 109.87 178.42
N ALA A 2 68.08 109.90 179.57
CA ALA A 2 66.63 109.73 179.80
C ALA A 2 65.77 110.81 179.08
N PRO A 3 64.42 110.92 179.28
CA PRO A 3 63.44 110.06 180.00
C PRO A 3 62.15 109.76 179.16
N PHE A 4 61.37 108.71 179.45
CA PHE A 4 60.19 108.62 180.34
C PHE A 4 59.07 109.67 180.15
N ILE A 5 57.85 109.23 179.80
CA ILE A 5 56.56 109.52 180.47
C ILE A 5 55.45 108.59 179.92
N ASP A 6 54.63 108.10 180.85
CA ASP A 6 53.49 107.18 180.77
C ASP A 6 52.25 107.67 179.99
N PHE A 7 51.43 106.74 179.47
CA PHE A 7 49.96 106.76 179.66
C PHE A 7 49.27 105.40 179.35
N ILE A 8 48.40 104.94 180.26
CA ILE A 8 47.61 103.69 180.23
C ILE A 8 46.19 103.93 179.71
N ARG A 9 45.62 103.01 178.87
CA ARG A 9 44.17 102.62 178.65
C ARG A 9 43.99 102.11 177.19
N THR A 10 43.44 100.94 176.79
CA THR A 10 42.28 100.13 177.22
C THR A 10 42.33 98.68 176.62
N PRO A 11 41.71 97.65 177.23
CA PRO A 11 41.72 96.25 176.74
C PRO A 11 40.60 95.87 175.74
N THR A 12 39.73 96.80 175.32
CA THR A 12 38.52 96.50 174.53
C THR A 12 38.74 96.52 173.01
N LEU A 13 39.66 97.34 172.50
CA LEU A 13 39.93 97.46 171.06
C LEU A 13 40.57 96.21 170.42
N PHE A 14 41.36 95.45 171.18
CA PHE A 14 41.98 94.22 170.69
C PHE A 14 40.97 93.09 170.48
N HIS A 15 39.93 93.02 171.32
CA HIS A 15 38.82 92.06 171.15
C HIS A 15 37.94 92.41 169.94
N TYR A 16 37.61 93.69 169.72
CA TYR A 16 36.85 94.09 168.53
C TYR A 16 37.61 93.87 167.21
N SER A 17 38.93 94.08 167.20
CA SER A 17 39.79 93.79 166.04
C SER A 17 39.90 92.29 165.76
N LEU A 18 40.05 91.46 166.80
CA LEU A 18 40.05 90.00 166.66
C LEU A 18 38.68 89.46 166.22
N ILE A 19 37.58 90.01 166.74
CA ILE A 19 36.21 89.68 166.31
C ILE A 19 35.98 90.07 164.85
N PHE A 20 36.43 91.25 164.43
CA PHE A 20 36.32 91.68 163.02
C PHE A 20 37.15 90.80 162.09
N PHE A 21 38.38 90.44 162.49
CA PHE A 21 39.22 89.50 161.73
C PHE A 21 38.58 88.11 161.66
N LEU A 22 38.04 87.58 162.77
CA LEU A 22 37.32 86.31 162.80
C LEU A 22 36.05 86.33 161.94
N LEU A 23 35.24 87.39 161.99
CA LEU A 23 34.07 87.57 161.13
C LEU A 23 34.45 87.69 159.65
N HIS A 24 35.52 88.41 159.32
CA HIS A 24 36.01 88.54 157.94
C HIS A 24 36.58 87.21 157.41
N THR A 25 37.36 86.49 158.22
CA THR A 25 37.84 85.13 157.86
C THR A 25 36.68 84.15 157.72
N HIS A 26 35.66 84.20 158.58
CA HIS A 26 34.45 83.37 158.44
C HIS A 26 33.68 83.73 157.17
N PHE A 27 33.55 85.02 156.83
CA PHE A 27 32.93 85.47 155.58
C PHE A 27 33.69 84.95 154.36
N ILE A 28 35.03 85.09 154.32
CA ILE A 28 35.88 84.55 153.25
C ILE A 28 35.77 83.04 153.17
N ILE A 29 35.80 82.33 154.31
CA ILE A 29 35.64 80.86 154.36
C ILE A 29 34.26 80.45 153.83
N HIS A 30 33.21 81.17 154.20
CA HIS A 30 31.85 80.91 153.76
C HIS A 30 31.65 81.23 152.27
N GLU A 31 32.27 82.28 151.75
CA GLU A 31 32.30 82.60 150.32
C GLU A 31 33.07 81.53 149.53
N LYS A 32 34.26 81.14 150.01
CA LYS A 32 35.04 80.03 149.45
C LYS A 32 34.28 78.72 149.51
N PHE A 33 33.51 78.47 150.57
CA PHE A 33 32.66 77.29 150.69
C PHE A 33 31.52 77.30 149.66
N LYS A 34 30.88 78.45 149.44
CA LYS A 34 29.88 78.63 148.36
C LYS A 34 30.49 78.43 146.98
N GLU A 35 31.66 79.02 146.71
CA GLU A 35 32.40 78.79 145.47
C GLU A 35 32.73 77.31 145.28
N ASN A 36 33.16 76.62 146.33
CA ASN A 36 33.50 75.20 146.29
C ASN A 36 32.26 74.31 146.05
N GLN A 37 31.10 74.66 146.63
CA GLN A 37 29.82 74.01 146.30
C GLN A 37 29.39 74.25 144.85
N ALA A 38 29.56 75.46 144.33
CA ALA A 38 29.25 75.79 142.94
C ALA A 38 30.21 75.09 141.95
N LEU A 39 31.48 74.97 142.29
CA LEU A 39 32.45 74.20 141.53
C LEU A 39 32.10 72.71 141.54
N LYS A 40 31.71 72.16 142.69
CA LYS A 40 31.27 70.77 142.81
C LYS A 40 30.05 70.48 141.95
N SER A 41 29.04 71.35 141.95
CA SER A 41 27.86 71.18 141.08
C SER A 41 28.20 71.30 139.59
N LYS A 42 29.11 72.21 139.22
CA LYS A 42 29.61 72.32 137.85
C LYS A 42 30.36 71.05 137.40
N ILE A 43 31.24 70.52 138.25
CA ILE A 43 31.94 69.25 138.01
C ILE A 43 30.94 68.11 137.83
N GLU A 44 29.93 68.01 138.69
CA GLU A 44 28.91 66.96 138.60
C GLU A 44 28.11 67.05 137.29
N ASN A 45 27.71 68.26 136.87
CA ASN A 45 27.01 68.47 135.60
C ASN A 45 27.89 68.12 134.40
N THR A 46 29.14 68.58 134.37
CA THR A 46 30.10 68.21 133.32
C THR A 46 30.34 66.71 133.28
N ASN A 47 30.37 66.03 134.43
CA ASN A 47 30.52 64.58 134.47
C ASN A 47 29.30 63.86 133.89
N LYS A 48 28.08 64.35 134.17
CA LYS A 48 26.84 63.82 133.55
C LYS A 48 26.83 64.04 132.03
N GLU A 49 27.28 65.21 131.56
CA GLU A 49 27.43 65.49 130.12
C GLU A 49 28.46 64.55 129.47
N ASN A 50 29.62 64.36 130.10
CA ASN A 50 30.64 63.43 129.60
C ASN A 50 30.12 61.99 129.52
N GLN A 51 29.38 61.53 130.53
CA GLN A 51 28.74 60.20 130.48
C GLN A 51 27.73 60.09 129.33
N ARG A 52 26.92 61.14 129.09
CA ARG A 52 26.02 61.18 127.94
C ARG A 52 26.77 61.11 126.60
N TYR A 53 27.84 61.89 126.45
CA TYR A 53 28.68 61.85 125.25
C TYR A 53 29.34 60.48 125.04
N ILE A 54 29.80 59.83 126.10
CA ILE A 54 30.34 58.45 126.03
C ILE A 54 29.27 57.49 125.51
N SER A 55 28.06 57.53 126.07
CA SER A 55 26.96 56.66 125.60
C SER A 55 26.56 56.93 124.15
N GLU A 56 26.59 58.18 123.70
CA GLU A 56 26.32 58.53 122.30
C GLU A 56 27.41 58.01 121.35
N ILE A 57 28.68 58.12 121.75
CA ILE A 57 29.82 57.58 121.00
C ILE A 57 29.72 56.05 120.90
N GLU A 58 29.40 55.36 121.99
CA GLU A 58 29.22 53.92 122.01
C GLU A 58 28.09 53.47 121.08
N ASN A 59 26.96 54.18 121.08
CA ASN A 59 25.84 53.89 120.18
C ASN A 59 26.22 54.11 118.71
N LYS A 60 26.86 55.24 118.37
CA LYS A 60 27.36 55.50 117.02
C LYS A 60 28.40 54.47 116.57
N ASN A 61 29.23 53.99 117.49
CA ASN A 61 30.20 52.96 117.18
C ASN A 61 29.53 51.60 116.85
N LYS A 62 28.48 51.23 117.60
CA LYS A 62 27.65 50.05 117.28
C LYS A 62 26.96 50.18 115.93
N GLU A 63 26.38 51.35 115.63
CA GLU A 63 25.76 51.63 114.33
C GLU A 63 26.76 51.51 113.18
N ASN A 64 27.97 52.07 113.35
CA ASN A 64 29.05 51.94 112.37
C ASN A 64 29.47 50.48 112.14
N GLN A 65 29.54 49.66 113.20
CA GLN A 65 29.85 48.23 113.08
C GLN A 65 28.76 47.47 112.32
N ASP A 66 27.48 47.79 112.54
CA ASP A 66 26.36 47.19 111.80
C ASP A 66 26.38 47.61 110.32
N LEU A 67 26.60 48.90 110.04
CA LEU A 67 26.75 49.40 108.68
C LEU A 67 27.93 48.75 107.94
N GLN A 68 29.09 48.60 108.60
CA GLN A 68 30.23 47.87 108.02
C GLN A 68 29.89 46.41 107.70
N SER A 69 29.11 45.75 108.56
CA SER A 69 28.66 44.37 108.34
C SER A 69 27.73 44.27 107.13
N LYS A 70 26.76 45.19 107.00
CA LYS A 70 25.86 45.29 105.83
C LYS A 70 26.61 45.59 104.53
N ILE A 71 27.60 46.50 104.57
CA ILE A 71 28.46 46.82 103.41
C ILE A 71 29.23 45.56 102.97
N LYS A 72 29.77 44.79 103.91
CA LYS A 72 30.51 43.56 103.61
C LYS A 72 29.61 42.50 102.97
N GLU A 73 28.38 42.36 103.45
CA GLU A 73 27.39 41.46 102.85
C GLU A 73 27.04 41.87 101.42
N LYS A 74 26.67 43.13 101.20
CA LYS A 74 26.36 43.66 99.86
C LYS A 74 27.53 43.56 98.90
N THR A 75 28.76 43.70 99.40
CA THR A 75 29.97 43.50 98.58
C THR A 75 30.10 42.06 98.11
N LYS A 76 29.85 41.07 98.98
CA LYS A 76 29.87 39.65 98.59
C LYS A 76 28.77 39.32 97.59
N GLU A 77 27.57 39.86 97.80
CA GLU A 77 26.43 39.69 96.90
C GLU A 77 26.75 40.25 95.49
N ASN A 78 27.32 41.46 95.42
CA ASN A 78 27.77 42.06 94.16
C ASN A 78 28.85 41.22 93.47
N GLN A 79 29.81 40.66 94.22
CA GLN A 79 30.84 39.77 93.65
C GLN A 79 30.23 38.48 93.06
N ARG A 80 29.20 37.94 93.71
CA ARG A 80 28.45 36.79 93.20
C ARG A 80 27.72 37.15 91.91
N TYR A 81 26.99 38.27 91.87
CA TYR A 81 26.31 38.73 90.64
C TYR A 81 27.28 38.99 89.50
N ILE A 82 28.45 39.58 89.76
CA ILE A 82 29.50 39.75 88.74
C ILE A 82 29.96 38.39 88.19
N SER A 83 30.05 37.37 89.02
CA SER A 83 30.47 36.03 88.59
C SER A 83 29.39 35.36 87.73
N GLU A 84 28.12 35.45 88.13
CA GLU A 84 26.98 34.94 87.36
C GLU A 84 26.84 35.64 86.00
N ILE A 85 27.01 36.96 85.94
CA ILE A 85 27.01 37.73 84.68
C ILE A 85 28.12 37.25 83.74
N LYS A 86 29.34 37.07 84.26
CA LYS A 86 30.47 36.56 83.46
C LYS A 86 30.22 35.17 82.88
N GLU A 87 29.53 34.31 83.62
CA GLU A 87 29.15 32.98 83.14
C GLU A 87 28.11 33.07 82.02
N LYS A 88 27.07 33.90 82.20
CA LYS A 88 26.06 34.15 81.16
C LYS A 88 26.63 34.80 79.91
N ASP A 89 27.61 35.68 80.03
CA ASP A 89 28.31 36.24 78.88
C ASP A 89 29.07 35.18 78.09
N LYS A 90 29.73 34.23 78.76
CA LYS A 90 30.40 33.10 78.11
C LYS A 90 29.40 32.17 77.42
N GLU A 91 28.29 31.83 78.07
CA GLU A 91 27.21 31.05 77.46
C GLU A 91 26.67 31.74 76.19
N ASN A 92 26.43 33.05 76.26
CA ASN A 92 25.95 33.83 75.11
C ASN A 92 26.96 33.85 73.95
N GLN A 93 28.26 33.95 74.24
CA GLN A 93 29.30 33.88 73.20
C GLN A 93 29.37 32.50 72.52
N ASP A 94 29.21 31.42 73.29
CA ASP A 94 29.16 30.06 72.74
C ASP A 94 27.91 29.86 71.86
N LEU A 95 26.75 30.29 72.34
CA LEU A 95 25.49 30.24 71.57
C LEU A 95 25.59 31.05 70.27
N GLN A 96 26.17 32.25 70.31
CA GLN A 96 26.39 33.05 69.10
C GLN A 96 27.32 32.33 68.09
N SER A 97 28.33 31.62 68.58
CA SER A 97 29.25 30.84 67.73
C SER A 97 28.53 29.67 67.07
N LYS A 98 27.72 28.92 67.83
CA LYS A 98 26.88 27.82 67.31
C LYS A 98 25.85 28.31 66.29
N ILE A 99 25.22 29.46 66.54
CA ILE A 99 24.26 30.07 65.59
C ILE A 99 24.98 30.41 64.28
N LYS A 100 26.17 31.00 64.33
CA LYS A 100 26.96 31.31 63.12
C LYS A 100 27.32 30.06 62.32
N GLU A 101 27.71 28.98 62.99
CA GLU A 101 28.01 27.71 62.34
C GLU A 101 26.78 27.13 61.64
N LYS A 102 25.66 27.02 62.37
CA LYS A 102 24.38 26.53 61.80
C LYS A 102 23.88 27.39 60.65
N THR A 103 24.12 28.71 60.70
CA THR A 103 23.78 29.62 59.59
C THR A 103 24.58 29.30 58.34
N LYS A 104 25.89 29.02 58.48
CA LYS A 104 26.73 28.63 57.34
C LYS A 104 26.33 27.27 56.76
N GLU A 105 26.03 26.30 57.62
CA GLU A 105 25.52 24.99 57.17
C GLU A 105 24.21 25.15 56.38
N ASN A 106 23.26 25.93 56.89
CA ASN A 106 22.00 26.18 56.19
C ASN A 106 22.20 26.89 54.85
N GLN A 107 23.11 27.86 54.76
CA GLN A 107 23.45 28.52 53.50
C GLN A 107 24.02 27.53 52.48
N LYS A 108 24.90 26.63 52.91
CA LYS A 108 25.46 25.59 52.03
C LYS A 108 24.37 24.65 51.52
N CYS A 109 23.48 24.19 52.40
CA CYS A 109 22.35 23.34 52.02
C CYS A 109 21.43 24.04 51.01
N ILE A 110 21.15 25.33 51.19
CA ILE A 110 20.34 26.11 50.25
C ILE A 110 21.00 26.13 48.86
N SER A 111 22.30 26.38 48.77
CA SER A 111 23.02 26.37 47.48
C SER A 111 22.99 25.00 46.80
N GLU A 112 23.14 23.90 47.54
CA GLU A 112 23.04 22.54 47.01
C GLU A 112 21.61 22.25 46.48
N ILE A 113 20.58 22.70 47.21
CA ILE A 113 19.17 22.57 46.78
C ILE A 113 18.91 23.36 45.49
N GLU A 114 19.43 24.58 45.38
CA GLU A 114 19.30 25.41 44.18
C GLU A 114 19.94 24.76 42.95
N GLU A 115 21.15 24.19 43.11
CA GLU A 115 21.84 23.47 42.05
C GLU A 115 21.03 22.25 41.59
N LYS A 116 20.58 21.42 42.53
CA LYS A 116 19.74 20.25 42.23
C LYS A 116 18.42 20.63 41.59
N THR A 117 17.85 21.77 41.97
CA THR A 117 16.62 22.28 41.35
C THR A 117 16.86 22.67 39.89
N LYS A 118 17.97 23.33 39.57
CA LYS A 118 18.34 23.67 38.19
C LYS A 118 18.59 22.42 37.34
N GLU A 119 19.27 21.42 37.91
CA GLU A 119 19.51 20.13 37.24
C GLU A 119 18.18 19.42 36.93
N ASN A 120 17.27 19.36 37.90
CA ASN A 120 15.94 18.79 37.69
C ASN A 120 15.12 19.53 36.62
N GLN A 121 15.15 20.87 36.61
CA GLN A 121 14.48 21.67 35.57
C GLN A 121 15.03 21.36 34.17
N LYS A 122 16.35 21.21 34.05
CA LYS A 122 16.98 20.81 32.77
C LYS A 122 16.51 19.42 32.34
N CYS A 123 16.52 18.43 33.24
CA CYS A 123 16.04 17.08 32.95
C CYS A 123 14.56 17.07 32.50
N ILE A 124 13.69 17.87 33.14
CA ILE A 124 12.28 18.00 32.74
C ILE A 124 12.19 18.52 31.29
N SER A 125 12.96 19.55 30.94
CA SER A 125 12.95 20.10 29.57
C SER A 125 13.42 19.09 28.51
N GLU A 126 14.40 18.25 28.84
CA GLU A 126 14.87 17.19 27.95
C GLU A 126 13.82 16.08 27.77
N ILE A 127 13.11 15.71 28.85
CA ILE A 127 12.01 14.75 28.81
C ILE A 127 10.87 15.27 27.93
N GLU A 128 10.48 16.53 28.08
CA GLU A 128 9.43 17.15 27.26
C GLU A 128 9.78 17.14 25.77
N ASN A 129 11.02 17.46 25.41
CA ASN A 129 11.49 17.42 24.03
C ASN A 129 11.46 16.00 23.45
N LYS A 130 11.99 15.01 24.18
CA LYS A 130 11.93 13.60 23.76
C LYS A 130 10.49 13.10 23.63
N ASN A 131 9.58 13.58 24.47
CA ASN A 131 8.17 13.21 24.39
C ASN A 131 7.51 13.76 23.12
N LYS A 132 7.82 15.01 22.73
CA LYS A 132 7.37 15.59 21.45
C LYS A 132 7.91 14.80 20.25
N GLU A 133 9.20 14.47 20.26
CA GLU A 133 9.81 13.65 19.19
C GLU A 133 9.13 12.27 19.08
N ASN A 134 8.85 11.62 20.23
CA ASN A 134 8.13 10.35 20.24
C ASN A 134 6.69 10.47 19.69
N GLN A 135 5.98 11.56 19.98
CA GLN A 135 4.65 11.81 19.40
C GLN A 135 4.72 11.98 17.88
N ASP A 136 5.72 12.69 17.37
CA ASP A 136 5.95 12.85 15.93
C ASP A 136 6.33 11.54 15.25
N LEU A 137 7.13 10.69 15.90
CA LEU A 137 7.45 9.36 15.39
C LEU A 137 6.21 8.45 15.37
N GLN A 138 5.37 8.52 16.40
CA GLN A 138 4.11 7.75 16.44
C GLN A 138 3.14 8.18 15.32
N SER A 139 3.06 9.47 14.98
CA SER A 139 2.21 9.94 13.89
C SER A 139 2.72 9.43 12.52
N LYS A 140 4.04 9.48 12.29
CA LYS A 140 4.67 8.92 11.08
C LYS A 140 4.49 7.41 10.94
N ILE A 141 4.59 6.66 12.03
CA ILE A 141 4.33 5.21 12.03
C ILE A 141 2.89 4.93 11.62
N LYS A 142 1.91 5.63 12.22
CA LYS A 142 0.49 5.48 11.85
C LYS A 142 0.21 5.77 10.37
N GLU A 143 0.89 6.76 9.79
CA GLU A 143 0.77 7.06 8.36
C GLU A 143 1.35 5.95 7.49
N LYS A 144 2.56 5.46 7.81
CA LYS A 144 3.18 4.35 7.09
C LYS A 144 2.34 3.08 7.16
N ASP A 145 1.73 2.78 8.31
CA ASP A 145 0.85 1.63 8.48
C ASP A 145 -0.39 1.72 7.58
N LYS A 146 -1.00 2.90 7.48
CA LYS A 146 -2.12 3.14 6.55
C LYS A 146 -1.72 2.91 5.09
N ASN A 147 -0.56 3.43 4.69
CA ASN A 147 -0.05 3.26 3.33
C ASN A 147 0.26 1.78 3.03
N ASN A 148 0.87 1.06 3.96
CA ASN A 148 1.12 -0.38 3.82
C ASN A 148 -0.18 -1.18 3.70
N GLN A 149 -1.22 -0.83 4.46
CA GLN A 149 -2.54 -1.48 4.32
C GLN A 149 -3.17 -1.21 2.95
N TYR A 150 -3.05 0.01 2.43
CA TYR A 150 -3.52 0.35 1.08
C TYR A 150 -2.79 -0.47 0.02
N LEU A 151 -1.45 -0.45 0.03
CA LEU A 151 -0.63 -1.20 -0.93
C LEU A 151 -0.90 -2.71 -0.87
N LYS A 152 -1.14 -3.26 0.33
CA LYS A 152 -1.52 -4.67 0.50
C LYS A 152 -2.83 -4.99 -0.23
N LYS A 153 -3.87 -4.16 -0.07
CA LYS A 153 -5.15 -4.33 -0.79
C LYS A 153 -4.98 -4.19 -2.31
N GLU A 154 -4.14 -3.26 -2.75
CA GLU A 154 -3.86 -3.08 -4.18
C GLU A 154 -3.17 -4.32 -4.77
N ASN A 155 -2.19 -4.89 -4.07
CA ASN A 155 -1.54 -6.13 -4.49
C ASN A 155 -2.51 -7.32 -4.51
N GLU A 156 -3.36 -7.47 -3.49
CA GLU A 156 -4.40 -8.52 -3.46
C GLU A 156 -5.36 -8.40 -4.65
N ASN A 157 -5.68 -7.18 -5.10
CA ASN A 157 -6.51 -6.96 -6.28
C ASN A 157 -5.77 -7.32 -7.57
N LYS A 158 -4.51 -6.92 -7.73
CA LYS A 158 -3.67 -7.29 -8.88
C LYS A 158 -3.48 -8.81 -8.98
N ASP A 159 -3.35 -9.49 -7.84
CA ASP A 159 -3.26 -10.96 -7.82
C ASP A 159 -4.56 -11.62 -8.32
N LYS A 160 -5.72 -11.11 -7.93
CA LYS A 160 -7.02 -11.59 -8.45
C LYS A 160 -7.14 -11.35 -9.95
N GLU A 161 -6.73 -10.18 -10.44
CA GLU A 161 -6.73 -9.86 -11.87
C GLU A 161 -5.80 -10.79 -12.66
N ASN A 162 -4.58 -11.01 -12.16
CA ASN A 162 -3.63 -11.93 -12.76
C ASN A 162 -4.16 -13.37 -12.80
N GLN A 163 -4.82 -13.83 -11.74
CA GLN A 163 -5.47 -15.15 -11.73
C GLN A 163 -6.59 -15.25 -12.77
N ALA A 164 -7.42 -14.20 -12.91
CA ALA A 164 -8.48 -14.15 -13.91
C ALA A 164 -7.93 -14.11 -15.35
N LEU A 165 -6.85 -13.37 -15.60
CA LEU A 165 -6.18 -13.36 -16.90
C LEU A 165 -5.59 -14.73 -17.22
N LYS A 166 -4.98 -15.40 -16.23
CA LYS A 166 -4.41 -16.73 -16.41
C LYS A 166 -5.47 -17.77 -16.81
N SER A 167 -6.64 -17.76 -16.17
CA SER A 167 -7.73 -18.67 -16.55
C SER A 167 -8.29 -18.37 -17.94
N LYS A 168 -8.38 -17.09 -18.31
CA LYS A 168 -8.80 -16.68 -19.66
C LYS A 168 -7.83 -17.18 -20.74
N ILE A 169 -6.51 -17.04 -20.52
CA ILE A 169 -5.48 -17.55 -21.43
C ILE A 169 -5.58 -19.08 -21.57
N GLU A 170 -5.79 -19.79 -20.47
CA GLU A 170 -5.94 -21.25 -20.50
C GLU A 170 -7.14 -21.68 -21.35
N ASN A 171 -8.28 -20.99 -21.21
CA ASN A 171 -9.48 -21.28 -22.01
C ASN A 171 -9.27 -21.00 -23.50
N THR A 172 -8.72 -19.84 -23.85
CA THR A 172 -8.40 -19.51 -25.25
C THR A 172 -7.40 -20.49 -25.86
N ASN A 173 -6.41 -20.97 -25.08
CA ASN A 173 -5.50 -22.00 -25.55
C ASN A 173 -6.20 -23.33 -25.84
N LYS A 174 -7.15 -23.74 -24.99
CA LYS A 174 -7.99 -24.94 -25.25
C LYS A 174 -8.83 -24.78 -26.50
N GLU A 175 -9.47 -23.63 -26.69
CA GLU A 175 -10.24 -23.31 -27.91
C GLU A 175 -9.35 -23.37 -29.17
N ASN A 176 -8.17 -22.76 -29.13
CA ASN A 176 -7.21 -22.80 -30.24
C ASN A 176 -6.75 -24.23 -30.54
N GLN A 177 -6.52 -25.06 -29.53
CA GLN A 177 -6.19 -26.47 -29.72
C GLN A 177 -7.33 -27.23 -30.42
N ASN A 178 -8.58 -26.97 -30.03
CA ASN A 178 -9.74 -27.59 -30.66
C ASN A 178 -9.89 -27.16 -32.12
N LEU A 179 -9.76 -25.86 -32.42
CA LEU A 179 -9.82 -25.35 -33.78
C LEU A 179 -8.70 -25.92 -34.67
N GLN A 180 -7.49 -26.10 -34.11
CA GLN A 180 -6.38 -26.75 -34.82
C GLN A 180 -6.68 -28.23 -35.16
N LEU A 181 -7.40 -28.94 -34.29
CA LEU A 181 -7.85 -30.31 -34.59
C LEU A 181 -8.90 -30.32 -35.71
N GLU A 182 -9.87 -29.41 -35.66
CA GLU A 182 -10.91 -29.28 -36.69
C GLU A 182 -10.32 -28.92 -38.07
N ILE A 183 -9.35 -28.01 -38.11
CA ILE A 183 -8.61 -27.68 -39.35
C ILE A 183 -7.93 -28.93 -39.91
N LYS A 184 -7.22 -29.71 -39.08
CA LYS A 184 -6.55 -30.94 -39.52
C LYS A 184 -7.53 -31.98 -40.07
N GLU A 185 -8.74 -32.06 -39.51
CA GLU A 185 -9.79 -32.95 -40.03
C GLU A 185 -10.28 -32.48 -41.40
N LYS A 186 -10.52 -31.17 -41.57
CA LYS A 186 -10.92 -30.59 -42.85
C LYS A 186 -9.85 -30.72 -43.93
N GLU A 187 -8.57 -30.57 -43.58
CA GLU A 187 -7.45 -30.81 -44.48
C GLU A 187 -7.45 -32.25 -45.00
N LYS A 188 -7.71 -33.25 -44.12
CA LYS A 188 -7.84 -34.65 -44.53
C LYS A 188 -9.05 -34.90 -45.43
N GLU A 189 -10.16 -34.20 -45.22
CA GLU A 189 -11.33 -34.27 -46.13
C GLU A 189 -10.99 -33.71 -47.51
N ILE A 190 -10.28 -32.58 -47.57
CA ILE A 190 -9.81 -31.98 -48.83
C ILE A 190 -8.86 -32.94 -49.55
N GLU A 191 -7.91 -33.53 -48.83
CA GLU A 191 -6.94 -34.50 -49.39
C GLU A 191 -7.66 -35.70 -50.05
N LYS A 192 -8.75 -36.19 -49.45
CA LYS A 192 -9.57 -37.28 -50.01
C LYS A 192 -10.36 -36.85 -51.25
N MET A 193 -10.76 -35.59 -51.34
CA MET A 193 -11.52 -35.05 -52.47
C MET A 193 -10.65 -34.72 -53.68
N GLN A 194 -9.37 -34.42 -53.45
CA GLN A 194 -8.41 -34.09 -54.50
C GLN A 194 -8.35 -35.11 -55.66
N PRO A 195 -8.16 -36.43 -55.42
CA PRO A 195 -8.11 -37.41 -56.51
C PRO A 195 -9.44 -37.54 -57.27
N VAL A 196 -10.57 -37.27 -56.62
CA VAL A 196 -11.89 -37.26 -57.28
C VAL A 196 -11.96 -36.10 -58.26
N PHE A 197 -11.54 -34.91 -57.84
CA PHE A 197 -11.50 -33.74 -58.70
C PHE A 197 -10.54 -33.92 -59.88
N ASP A 198 -9.34 -34.47 -59.63
CA ASP A 198 -8.35 -34.75 -60.68
C ASP A 198 -8.89 -35.74 -61.71
N LYS A 199 -9.58 -36.81 -61.28
CA LYS A 199 -10.25 -37.75 -62.18
C LYS A 199 -11.29 -37.07 -63.08
N TYR A 200 -12.19 -36.27 -62.51
CA TYR A 200 -13.20 -35.55 -63.29
C TYR A 200 -12.56 -34.56 -64.27
N LYS A 201 -11.49 -33.89 -63.86
CA LYS A 201 -10.72 -32.98 -64.71
C LYS A 201 -10.11 -33.73 -65.91
N GLU A 202 -9.51 -34.89 -65.67
CA GLU A 202 -8.97 -35.74 -66.75
C GLU A 202 -10.06 -36.21 -67.73
N GLU A 203 -11.22 -36.67 -67.22
CA GLU A 203 -12.34 -37.08 -68.06
C GLU A 203 -12.87 -35.92 -68.93
N TYR A 204 -12.96 -34.73 -68.34
CA TYR A 204 -13.40 -33.53 -69.05
C TYR A 204 -12.41 -33.09 -70.14
N LEU A 205 -11.10 -33.17 -69.87
CA LEU A 205 -10.07 -32.87 -70.87
C LEU A 205 -10.11 -33.85 -72.05
N LYS A 206 -10.29 -35.15 -71.80
CA LYS A 206 -10.46 -36.17 -72.86
C LYS A 206 -11.67 -35.86 -73.75
N TYR A 207 -12.78 -35.43 -73.14
CA TYR A 207 -13.98 -35.02 -73.88
C TYR A 207 -13.73 -33.81 -74.79
N LEU A 208 -13.02 -32.78 -74.29
CA LEU A 208 -12.66 -31.61 -75.10
C LEU A 208 -11.73 -31.97 -76.27
N GLU A 209 -10.75 -32.85 -76.03
CA GLU A 209 -9.83 -33.32 -77.06
C GLU A 209 -10.55 -34.12 -78.15
N PHE A 210 -11.46 -35.03 -77.77
CA PHE A 210 -12.30 -35.76 -78.71
C PHE A 210 -13.12 -34.82 -79.60
N LYS A 211 -13.78 -33.81 -79.00
CA LYS A 211 -14.56 -32.81 -79.75
C LYS A 211 -13.71 -32.02 -80.74
N LYS A 212 -12.47 -31.69 -80.37
CA LYS A 212 -11.54 -30.97 -81.23
C LYS A 212 -11.10 -31.81 -82.43
N ASN A 213 -10.81 -33.09 -82.22
CA ASN A 213 -10.32 -34.00 -83.26
C ASN A 213 -11.45 -34.49 -84.18
N PHE A 214 -12.69 -34.57 -83.69
CA PHE A 214 -13.86 -35.04 -84.42
C PHE A 214 -15.04 -34.05 -84.35
N PRO A 215 -14.89 -32.85 -84.94
CA PRO A 215 -15.91 -31.80 -84.86
C PRO A 215 -17.27 -32.24 -85.43
N GLN A 216 -17.28 -33.11 -86.44
CA GLN A 216 -18.50 -33.67 -87.03
C GLN A 216 -19.32 -34.54 -86.06
N PHE A 217 -18.67 -35.04 -84.99
CA PHE A 217 -19.32 -35.79 -83.92
C PHE A 217 -19.43 -35.00 -82.62
N ALA A 218 -19.09 -33.71 -82.59
CA ALA A 218 -19.03 -32.92 -81.35
C ALA A 218 -20.36 -32.93 -80.57
N ASP A 219 -21.49 -32.94 -81.29
CA ASP A 219 -22.82 -32.95 -80.69
C ASP A 219 -23.42 -34.35 -80.54
N SER A 220 -22.68 -35.39 -80.94
CA SER A 220 -23.12 -36.78 -80.81
C SER A 220 -23.01 -37.23 -79.36
N LYS A 221 -24.12 -37.74 -78.81
CA LYS A 221 -24.14 -38.43 -77.50
C LYS A 221 -23.88 -39.94 -77.63
N ILE A 222 -23.72 -40.43 -78.86
CA ILE A 222 -23.55 -41.85 -79.17
C ILE A 222 -22.10 -42.14 -79.57
N ILE A 223 -21.54 -41.31 -80.44
CA ILE A 223 -20.14 -41.44 -80.89
C ILE A 223 -19.28 -40.51 -80.03
N THR A 224 -18.73 -41.10 -78.97
CA THR A 224 -17.78 -40.44 -78.06
C THR A 224 -16.44 -41.19 -77.97
N ASN A 225 -16.34 -42.33 -78.66
CA ASN A 225 -15.14 -43.15 -78.72
C ASN A 225 -14.38 -42.81 -80.01
N GLU A 226 -13.11 -42.47 -79.86
CA GLU A 226 -12.21 -42.10 -80.96
C GLU A 226 -12.03 -43.22 -81.98
N GLU A 227 -11.97 -44.48 -81.58
CA GLU A 227 -11.86 -45.63 -82.49
C GLU A 227 -13.09 -45.73 -83.40
N TYR A 228 -14.28 -45.56 -82.84
CA TYR A 228 -15.52 -45.58 -83.61
C TYR A 228 -15.63 -44.38 -84.54
N ALA A 229 -15.24 -43.19 -84.07
CA ALA A 229 -15.18 -41.99 -84.88
C ALA A 229 -14.22 -42.15 -86.07
N LYS A 230 -13.01 -42.67 -85.82
CA LYS A 230 -12.00 -42.99 -86.84
C LYS A 230 -12.52 -44.02 -87.84
N LYS A 231 -13.19 -45.09 -87.38
CA LYS A 231 -13.74 -46.12 -88.27
C LYS A 231 -14.84 -45.58 -89.18
N LEU A 232 -15.74 -44.76 -88.64
CA LEU A 232 -16.75 -44.09 -89.46
C LEU A 232 -16.10 -43.14 -90.48
N GLN A 233 -15.08 -42.39 -90.09
CA GLN A 233 -14.32 -41.53 -91.00
C GLN A 233 -13.60 -42.32 -92.09
N GLU A 234 -13.00 -43.47 -91.75
CA GLU A 234 -12.35 -44.37 -92.70
C GLU A 234 -13.35 -44.95 -93.71
N TRP A 235 -14.54 -45.34 -93.25
CA TRP A 235 -15.56 -45.94 -94.10
C TRP A 235 -16.31 -44.94 -94.98
N ILE A 236 -16.40 -43.70 -94.53
CA ILE A 236 -17.01 -42.58 -95.24
C ILE A 236 -15.88 -41.79 -95.89
N ASN A 237 -15.40 -42.30 -97.01
CA ASN A 237 -14.38 -41.66 -97.83
C ASN A 237 -14.99 -40.51 -98.66
N ASP A 238 -15.57 -39.53 -97.97
CA ASP A 238 -16.24 -38.38 -98.55
C ASP A 238 -15.53 -37.10 -98.07
N ASN A 239 -15.15 -36.24 -99.02
CA ASN A 239 -14.47 -34.97 -98.74
C ASN A 239 -15.36 -34.01 -97.91
N ASP A 240 -16.68 -34.21 -97.91
CA ASP A 240 -17.62 -33.41 -97.14
C ASP A 240 -17.95 -34.01 -95.76
N PHE A 241 -17.38 -35.16 -95.39
CA PHE A 241 -17.62 -35.78 -94.09
C PHE A 241 -17.24 -34.88 -92.91
N SER A 242 -16.16 -34.10 -93.04
CA SER A 242 -15.74 -33.13 -92.01
C SER A 242 -16.73 -31.97 -91.82
N LYS A 243 -17.60 -31.73 -92.80
CA LYS A 243 -18.65 -30.70 -92.75
C LYS A 243 -19.98 -31.24 -92.22
N MET A 244 -20.09 -32.56 -92.03
CA MET A 244 -21.27 -33.14 -91.39
C MET A 244 -21.43 -32.58 -89.99
N LYS A 245 -22.68 -32.35 -89.60
CA LYS A 245 -23.07 -31.94 -88.26
C LYS A 245 -24.33 -32.69 -87.87
N LEU A 246 -24.62 -32.74 -86.58
CA LEU A 246 -25.87 -33.33 -86.11
C LEU A 246 -27.05 -32.59 -86.75
N GLY A 247 -27.74 -33.27 -87.67
CA GLY A 247 -28.92 -32.73 -88.35
C GLY A 247 -30.21 -33.02 -87.58
N TYR A 248 -30.35 -34.24 -87.06
CA TYR A 248 -31.52 -34.72 -86.35
C TYR A 248 -31.11 -35.64 -85.20
N SER A 249 -31.80 -35.55 -84.07
CA SER A 249 -31.71 -36.47 -82.94
C SER A 249 -33.09 -36.78 -82.41
N ALA A 250 -33.45 -38.07 -82.36
CA ALA A 250 -34.71 -38.51 -81.76
C ALA A 250 -34.95 -37.99 -80.33
N LYS A 251 -33.88 -37.71 -79.57
CA LYS A 251 -33.96 -37.14 -78.22
C LYS A 251 -34.32 -35.64 -78.20
N ILE A 252 -33.94 -34.89 -79.23
CA ILE A 252 -34.15 -33.44 -79.32
C ILE A 252 -35.41 -33.17 -80.17
N ASP A 253 -35.51 -33.81 -81.32
CA ASP A 253 -36.51 -33.55 -82.35
C ASP A 253 -37.75 -34.47 -82.27
N GLY A 254 -37.76 -35.43 -81.34
CA GLY A 254 -38.84 -36.41 -81.18
C GLY A 254 -38.81 -37.52 -82.24
N LEU A 255 -39.78 -38.44 -82.22
CA LEU A 255 -39.82 -39.62 -83.10
C LEU A 255 -40.80 -39.51 -84.29
N ASP A 256 -41.31 -38.30 -84.57
CA ASP A 256 -42.25 -38.07 -85.66
C ASP A 256 -41.54 -38.14 -87.03
N SER A 257 -42.03 -39.01 -87.92
CA SER A 257 -41.51 -39.17 -89.27
C SER A 257 -41.64 -37.89 -90.11
N LYS A 258 -42.67 -37.06 -89.87
CA LYS A 258 -42.84 -35.78 -90.57
C LYS A 258 -41.70 -34.81 -90.24
N ILE A 259 -41.28 -34.77 -88.98
CA ILE A 259 -40.18 -33.93 -88.51
C ILE A 259 -38.86 -34.44 -89.10
N TRP A 260 -38.64 -35.75 -89.07
CA TRP A 260 -37.45 -36.35 -89.69
C TRP A 260 -37.34 -36.00 -91.17
N HIS A 261 -38.41 -36.16 -91.95
CA HIS A 261 -38.43 -35.81 -93.37
C HIS A 261 -38.21 -34.31 -93.61
N SER A 262 -38.78 -33.44 -92.77
CA SER A 262 -38.56 -31.98 -92.85
C SER A 262 -37.08 -31.61 -92.68
N ILE A 263 -36.37 -32.34 -91.83
CA ILE A 263 -34.97 -32.05 -91.47
C ILE A 263 -33.99 -32.78 -92.39
N CYS A 264 -34.27 -34.02 -92.80
CA CYS A 264 -33.29 -34.91 -93.42
C CYS A 264 -33.46 -35.11 -94.93
N ASP A 265 -34.63 -34.79 -95.51
CA ASP A 265 -34.83 -34.93 -96.95
C ASP A 265 -33.81 -34.09 -97.74
N ASN A 266 -33.32 -34.66 -98.85
CA ASN A 266 -32.34 -34.14 -99.78
C ASN A 266 -30.93 -33.91 -99.18
N LYS A 267 -30.60 -34.57 -98.07
CA LYS A 267 -29.28 -34.50 -97.43
C LYS A 267 -28.60 -35.87 -97.37
N THR A 268 -27.28 -35.88 -97.51
CA THR A 268 -26.41 -37.01 -97.15
C THR A 268 -26.62 -37.35 -95.67
N ALA A 269 -26.80 -38.63 -95.36
CA ALA A 269 -27.22 -39.06 -94.03
C ALA A 269 -26.29 -40.14 -93.47
N LEU A 270 -25.72 -39.84 -92.30
CA LEU A 270 -25.15 -40.83 -91.40
C LEU A 270 -26.14 -41.01 -90.25
N VAL A 271 -26.79 -42.17 -90.22
CA VAL A 271 -27.74 -42.53 -89.16
C VAL A 271 -27.01 -43.43 -88.18
N ILE A 272 -27.07 -43.07 -86.89
CA ILE A 272 -26.42 -43.82 -85.81
C ILE A 272 -27.45 -44.09 -84.73
N ILE A 273 -27.58 -45.36 -84.36
CA ILE A 273 -28.54 -45.84 -83.38
C ILE A 273 -27.75 -46.48 -82.24
N LYS A 274 -28.11 -46.12 -81.01
CA LYS A 274 -27.65 -46.79 -79.79
C LYS A 274 -28.83 -47.45 -79.11
N THR A 275 -28.74 -48.76 -78.87
CA THR A 275 -29.79 -49.50 -78.15
C THR A 275 -29.59 -49.41 -76.64
N LYS A 276 -30.61 -49.84 -75.87
CA LYS A 276 -30.53 -49.94 -74.40
C LYS A 276 -29.42 -50.91 -73.96
N ASP A 277 -29.17 -51.96 -74.73
CA ASP A 277 -28.13 -52.96 -74.49
C ASP A 277 -26.75 -52.51 -75.02
N ASN A 278 -26.56 -51.21 -75.26
CA ASN A 278 -25.31 -50.59 -75.73
C ASN A 278 -24.80 -51.05 -77.10
N PHE A 279 -25.63 -51.68 -77.93
CA PHE A 279 -25.27 -51.88 -79.33
C PHE A 279 -25.25 -50.55 -80.06
N ILE A 280 -24.26 -50.33 -80.91
CA ILE A 280 -24.17 -49.15 -81.75
C ILE A 280 -24.08 -49.62 -83.19
N PHE A 281 -25.06 -49.27 -84.01
CA PHE A 281 -25.12 -49.62 -85.42
C PHE A 281 -25.82 -48.51 -86.19
N GLY A 282 -25.81 -48.59 -87.51
CA GLY A 282 -26.38 -47.54 -88.32
C GLY A 282 -26.21 -47.78 -89.80
N GLY A 283 -26.40 -46.71 -90.56
CA GLY A 283 -26.20 -46.74 -91.99
C GLY A 283 -25.78 -45.38 -92.50
N PHE A 284 -25.11 -45.40 -93.64
CA PHE A 284 -24.71 -44.22 -94.38
C PHE A 284 -25.33 -44.27 -95.77
N THR A 285 -25.86 -43.13 -96.22
CA THR A 285 -26.25 -42.90 -97.60
C THR A 285 -25.64 -41.57 -98.05
N GLN A 286 -24.88 -41.60 -99.14
CA GLN A 286 -24.37 -40.41 -99.78
C GLN A 286 -25.51 -39.65 -100.47
N VAL A 287 -26.43 -40.37 -101.09
CA VAL A 287 -27.59 -39.79 -101.75
C VAL A 287 -28.71 -39.56 -100.74
N GLY A 288 -29.25 -38.35 -100.73
CA GLY A 288 -30.33 -37.96 -99.83
C GLY A 288 -31.70 -38.50 -100.24
N TRP A 289 -32.54 -38.73 -99.24
CA TRP A 289 -33.94 -39.12 -99.41
C TRP A 289 -34.71 -38.02 -100.15
N THR A 290 -35.55 -38.36 -101.13
CA THR A 290 -36.27 -37.33 -101.89
C THR A 290 -37.68 -37.77 -102.25
N LYS A 291 -38.61 -36.81 -102.18
CA LYS A 291 -40.00 -36.95 -102.64
C LYS A 291 -40.14 -36.66 -104.14
N ASP A 292 -39.06 -36.20 -104.78
CA ASP A 292 -39.02 -35.94 -106.20
C ASP A 292 -38.95 -37.25 -106.99
N LYS A 293 -40.14 -37.72 -107.42
CA LYS A 293 -40.31 -38.95 -108.20
C LYS A 293 -39.55 -38.93 -109.53
N SER A 294 -39.11 -37.76 -110.03
CA SER A 294 -38.31 -37.69 -111.27
C SER A 294 -36.92 -38.29 -111.10
N LYS A 295 -36.40 -38.35 -109.88
CA LYS A 295 -35.06 -38.89 -109.56
C LYS A 295 -35.07 -40.40 -109.33
N TRP A 296 -36.24 -41.02 -109.27
CA TRP A 296 -36.39 -42.44 -108.97
C TRP A 296 -36.18 -43.31 -110.22
N ARG A 297 -35.47 -44.42 -110.07
CA ARG A 297 -35.51 -45.49 -111.08
C ARG A 297 -36.86 -46.19 -111.02
N LYS A 298 -37.48 -46.39 -112.18
CA LYS A 298 -38.79 -47.03 -112.35
C LYS A 298 -38.71 -48.49 -112.81
N GLU A 299 -37.52 -49.08 -112.83
CA GLU A 299 -37.34 -50.47 -113.25
C GLU A 299 -37.85 -51.41 -112.15
N ASP A 300 -38.78 -52.30 -112.54
CA ASP A 300 -39.27 -53.49 -111.84
C ASP A 300 -40.45 -53.38 -110.83
N ARG A 301 -41.20 -52.27 -110.74
CA ARG A 301 -42.41 -52.21 -109.88
C ARG A 301 -43.60 -51.46 -110.51
N ASN A 302 -44.80 -52.03 -110.38
CA ASN A 302 -46.08 -51.48 -110.88
C ASN A 302 -46.87 -50.67 -109.83
N ASP A 303 -46.28 -50.34 -108.68
CA ASP A 303 -46.95 -49.74 -107.52
C ASP A 303 -46.79 -48.21 -107.40
N GLY A 304 -46.11 -47.56 -108.36
CA GLY A 304 -45.91 -46.10 -108.35
C GLY A 304 -44.89 -45.60 -107.31
N GLU A 305 -44.16 -46.53 -106.69
CA GLU A 305 -42.99 -46.30 -105.84
C GLU A 305 -41.70 -46.52 -106.63
N GLY A 306 -40.64 -45.84 -106.23
CA GLY A 306 -39.34 -45.94 -106.89
C GLY A 306 -38.21 -45.79 -105.88
N TYR A 307 -37.00 -46.11 -106.31
CA TYR A 307 -35.82 -46.06 -105.46
C TYR A 307 -34.68 -45.31 -106.17
N ILE A 308 -33.75 -44.82 -105.38
CA ILE A 308 -32.50 -44.26 -105.88
C ILE A 308 -31.39 -45.24 -105.52
N ILE A 309 -30.56 -45.57 -106.50
CA ILE A 309 -29.38 -46.40 -106.26
C ILE A 309 -28.28 -45.51 -105.70
N ASP A 310 -27.79 -45.87 -104.52
CA ASP A 310 -26.59 -45.30 -103.94
C ASP A 310 -25.54 -46.40 -103.81
N SER A 311 -24.55 -46.43 -104.69
CA SER A 311 -23.49 -47.45 -104.65
C SER A 311 -22.55 -47.30 -103.44
N ASN A 312 -22.57 -46.13 -102.80
CA ASN A 312 -21.74 -45.81 -101.63
C ASN A 312 -22.50 -46.01 -100.32
N ALA A 313 -23.78 -46.40 -100.36
CA ALA A 313 -24.54 -46.70 -99.16
C ALA A 313 -24.12 -48.03 -98.52
N PHE A 314 -24.18 -48.06 -97.20
CA PHE A 314 -23.85 -49.24 -96.39
C PHE A 314 -24.54 -49.19 -95.04
N ILE A 315 -24.69 -50.36 -94.41
CA ILE A 315 -25.02 -50.47 -92.99
C ILE A 315 -23.76 -50.89 -92.22
N PHE A 316 -23.71 -50.59 -90.93
CA PHE A 316 -22.55 -50.91 -90.10
C PHE A 316 -22.96 -51.27 -88.69
N SER A 317 -22.09 -52.02 -88.01
CA SER A 317 -22.12 -52.24 -86.57
C SER A 317 -20.80 -51.78 -85.96
N LEU A 318 -20.85 -50.84 -85.01
CA LEU A 318 -19.68 -50.32 -84.29
C LEU A 318 -19.46 -51.04 -82.96
N ARG A 319 -20.54 -51.40 -82.26
CA ARG A 319 -20.47 -52.07 -80.94
C ARG A 319 -21.54 -53.15 -80.81
N ASN A 320 -21.12 -54.30 -80.30
CA ASN A 320 -21.95 -55.50 -80.11
C ASN A 320 -21.99 -55.90 -78.61
N ASP A 321 -22.95 -56.75 -78.20
CA ASP A 321 -23.22 -57.20 -76.82
C ASP A 321 -21.96 -57.57 -76.01
N LYS A 322 -21.01 -58.24 -76.64
CA LYS A 322 -19.80 -58.73 -75.96
C LYS A 322 -18.59 -57.80 -76.07
N GLY A 323 -18.64 -56.75 -76.89
CA GLY A 323 -17.48 -55.91 -77.19
C GLY A 323 -16.34 -56.61 -77.97
N ASP A 324 -16.42 -57.94 -78.16
CA ASP A 324 -15.38 -58.77 -78.77
C ASP A 324 -15.31 -58.72 -80.30
N ARG A 325 -16.34 -58.15 -80.95
CA ARG A 325 -16.38 -58.01 -82.42
C ARG A 325 -15.95 -56.61 -82.82
N LYS A 326 -14.95 -56.56 -83.71
CA LYS A 326 -14.45 -55.30 -84.29
C LYS A 326 -15.56 -54.61 -85.10
N PRO A 327 -15.52 -53.28 -85.23
CA PRO A 327 -16.43 -52.54 -86.09
C PRO A 327 -16.49 -53.13 -87.50
N GLU A 328 -17.70 -53.40 -88.00
CA GLU A 328 -17.93 -54.09 -89.28
C GLU A 328 -18.83 -53.25 -90.20
N LYS A 329 -18.45 -53.19 -91.49
CA LYS A 329 -19.15 -52.50 -92.57
C LYS A 329 -19.77 -53.52 -93.52
N PHE A 330 -21.04 -53.35 -93.83
CA PHE A 330 -21.80 -54.20 -94.74
C PHE A 330 -22.25 -53.37 -95.96
N PRO A 331 -21.52 -53.44 -97.10
CA PRO A 331 -21.84 -52.68 -98.32
C PRO A 331 -23.01 -53.29 -99.10
N ILE A 332 -23.57 -52.52 -100.03
CA ILE A 332 -24.63 -52.99 -100.93
C ILE A 332 -24.10 -54.08 -101.88
N GLN A 333 -24.85 -55.18 -101.99
CA GLN A 333 -24.53 -56.27 -102.92
C GLN A 333 -24.89 -55.89 -104.35
N THR A 334 -23.88 -55.81 -105.23
CA THR A 334 -24.10 -55.61 -106.67
C THR A 334 -24.08 -56.97 -107.38
N ARG A 335 -25.27 -57.42 -107.80
CA ARG A 335 -25.62 -58.60 -108.65
C ARG A 335 -26.07 -59.89 -107.93
N ARG A 336 -27.22 -60.40 -108.42
CA ARG A 336 -27.82 -61.72 -108.14
C ARG A 336 -26.78 -62.84 -108.25
N ARG A 337 -26.34 -63.41 -107.11
CA ARG A 337 -25.80 -64.78 -107.11
C ARG A 337 -26.97 -65.75 -106.97
N LYS A 338 -27.42 -66.31 -108.10
CA LYS A 338 -27.98 -67.66 -108.09
C LYS A 338 -26.82 -68.58 -107.71
N ILE A 339 -26.93 -69.22 -106.57
CA ILE A 339 -26.18 -70.46 -106.32
C ILE A 339 -27.27 -71.53 -106.28
N CYS A 340 -27.36 -72.28 -107.37
CA CYS A 340 -27.90 -73.62 -107.32
C CYS A 340 -26.86 -74.48 -106.60
N ASN A 341 -27.20 -74.94 -105.40
CA ASN A 341 -27.26 -76.35 -105.01
C ASN A 341 -27.81 -76.42 -103.58
#